data_AF-A0A0L7L2F4-F1
#
_entry.id   AF-A0A0L7L2F4-F1
#
_cell.length_a   1.000
_cell.length_b   1.000
_cell.length_c   1.000
_cell.angle_alpha   90.00
_cell.angle_beta   90.00
_cell.angle_gamma   90.00
#
_symmetry.space_group_name_H-M   'P 1'
#
loop_
_entity.id
_entity.type
_entity.pdbx_description
1 polymer ?
#
loop_
_entity_poly.entity_id
_entity_poly.type
_entity_poly.pdbx_seq_one_letter_code
_entity_poly.pdbx_strand_id
1 'polypeptide(L)'
;MRRTPPPSPSPNLPSPPPTQRNKRHCPSNSPSTSHADSKLDEEMSTQIPNKQEEILTLLTKVLSEITEIRKSHSDMQKTLEFYTKTCEEMQERLVELEDEKVMRETYIRNLENRFEEVDRHARSTCLEIRGVPSKPTETKQDLCGLVGKL
;
A
#
# COMPACT_ATOMS: atom_id res chain seq x y z
N MET A 1 42.52 -9.49 -10.33
CA MET A 1 43.61 -10.49 -10.33
C MET A 1 43.01 -11.89 -10.40
N ARG A 2 43.24 -12.64 -11.50
CA ARG A 2 42.73 -14.01 -11.68
C ARG A 2 43.65 -15.00 -10.95
N ARG A 3 43.10 -15.84 -10.05
CA ARG A 3 43.84 -16.93 -9.41
C ARG A 3 43.91 -18.11 -10.37
N THR A 4 45.12 -18.59 -10.65
CA THR A 4 45.36 -19.84 -11.40
C THR A 4 45.10 -21.05 -10.50
N PRO A 5 44.53 -22.14 -11.03
CA PRO A 5 44.37 -23.37 -10.26
C PRO A 5 45.73 -24.08 -10.04
N PRO A 6 45.89 -24.86 -8.96
CA PRO A 6 47.13 -25.57 -8.68
C PRO A 6 47.34 -26.73 -9.67
N PRO A 7 48.60 -27.10 -9.95
CA PRO A 7 48.90 -28.23 -10.84
C PRO A 7 48.47 -29.54 -10.20
N SER A 8 47.95 -30.45 -11.02
CA SER A 8 47.56 -31.81 -10.63
C SER A 8 48.78 -32.64 -10.20
N PRO A 9 48.63 -33.51 -9.19
CA PRO A 9 49.76 -34.30 -8.66
C PRO A 9 50.21 -35.35 -9.67
N SER A 10 51.52 -35.40 -9.94
CA SER A 10 52.16 -36.39 -10.81
C SER A 10 52.12 -37.79 -10.18
N PRO A 11 51.89 -38.89 -10.93
CA PRO A 11 51.52 -40.18 -10.33
C PRO A 11 52.67 -41.03 -9.77
N ASN A 12 53.94 -40.63 -9.89
CA ASN A 12 55.07 -41.55 -9.69
C ASN A 12 56.21 -40.97 -8.84
N LEU A 13 55.97 -40.76 -7.55
CA LEU A 13 57.05 -40.80 -6.55
C LEU A 13 56.84 -41.99 -5.62
N PRO A 14 57.85 -42.86 -5.41
CA PRO A 14 57.76 -43.94 -4.44
C PRO A 14 57.60 -43.36 -3.02
N SER A 15 56.59 -43.84 -2.30
CA SER A 15 56.36 -43.47 -0.90
C SER A 15 57.52 -43.94 -0.03
N PRO A 16 58.01 -43.12 0.93
CA PRO A 16 59.01 -43.57 1.89
C PRO A 16 58.43 -44.71 2.75
N PRO A 17 59.26 -45.71 3.14
CA PRO A 17 58.79 -46.84 3.94
C PRO A 17 58.25 -46.36 5.30
N PRO A 18 57.24 -47.04 5.86
CA PRO A 18 56.63 -46.65 7.13
C PRO A 18 57.67 -46.79 8.24
N THR A 19 58.19 -45.68 8.72
CA THR A 19 58.99 -45.67 9.94
C THR A 19 58.07 -46.03 11.10
N GLN A 20 58.37 -47.13 11.80
CA GLN A 20 57.71 -47.43 13.06
C GLN A 20 58.03 -46.29 14.04
N ARG A 21 57.03 -45.44 14.27
CA ARG A 21 57.08 -44.45 15.34
C ARG A 21 57.08 -45.22 16.64
N ASN A 22 58.24 -45.33 17.27
CA ASN A 22 58.31 -45.72 18.68
C ASN A 22 57.35 -44.80 19.45
N LYS A 23 56.29 -45.38 20.03
CA LYS A 23 55.46 -44.66 21.00
C LYS A 23 56.41 -44.24 22.11
N ARG A 24 56.62 -42.92 22.27
CA ARG A 24 57.36 -42.41 23.42
C ARG A 24 56.68 -42.99 24.65
N HIS A 25 57.45 -43.65 25.51
CA HIS A 25 56.96 -44.06 26.81
C HIS A 25 56.51 -42.78 27.54
N CYS A 26 55.22 -42.63 27.78
CA CYS A 26 54.76 -41.64 28.75
C CYS A 26 55.35 -42.06 30.09
N PRO A 27 56.19 -41.23 30.75
CA PRO A 27 56.58 -41.51 32.11
C PRO A 27 55.31 -41.63 32.95
N SER A 28 55.16 -42.71 33.72
CA SER A 28 53.98 -42.96 34.58
C SER A 28 53.83 -41.96 35.72
N ASN A 29 54.71 -40.97 35.79
CA ASN A 29 54.69 -39.89 36.78
C ASN A 29 54.49 -38.57 36.04
N SER A 30 53.31 -38.40 35.43
CA SER A 30 52.75 -37.06 35.30
C SER A 30 52.52 -36.55 36.73
N PRO A 31 52.92 -35.32 37.09
CA PRO A 31 52.48 -34.76 38.36
C PRO A 31 50.96 -34.75 38.31
N SER A 32 50.33 -35.42 39.25
CA SER A 32 48.89 -35.32 39.47
C SER A 32 48.57 -33.86 39.76
N THR A 33 48.25 -33.09 38.73
CA THR A 33 47.74 -31.71 38.81
C THR A 33 46.28 -31.75 39.22
N SER A 34 46.01 -32.33 40.40
CA SER A 34 44.66 -32.63 40.90
C SER A 34 43.82 -31.41 41.30
N HIS A 35 44.29 -30.18 41.06
CA HIS A 35 43.59 -28.95 41.44
C HIS A 35 43.44 -27.91 40.32
N ALA A 36 44.30 -27.92 39.30
CA ALA A 36 44.23 -26.96 38.20
C ALA A 36 43.30 -27.44 37.08
N ASP A 37 43.36 -28.74 36.76
CA ASP A 37 42.50 -29.35 35.74
C ASP A 37 41.05 -29.49 36.22
N SER A 38 40.84 -29.81 37.50
CA SER A 38 39.50 -29.87 38.11
C SER A 38 38.78 -28.51 38.08
N LYS A 39 39.53 -27.41 38.24
CA LYS A 39 38.97 -26.05 38.24
C LYS A 39 38.59 -25.60 36.84
N LEU A 40 39.38 -25.98 35.83
CA LEU A 40 39.08 -25.73 34.42
C LEU A 40 37.88 -26.56 33.95
N ASP A 41 37.76 -27.82 34.37
CA ASP A 41 36.61 -28.67 34.06
C ASP A 41 35.33 -28.16 34.74
N GLU A 42 35.42 -27.65 35.98
CA GLU A 42 34.30 -27.07 36.73
C GLU A 42 33.88 -25.69 36.16
N GLU A 43 34.82 -24.84 35.75
CA GLU A 43 34.53 -23.59 35.01
C GLU A 43 33.94 -23.87 33.62
N MET A 44 34.45 -24.88 32.92
CA MET A 44 33.93 -25.28 31.61
C MET A 44 32.52 -25.87 31.73
N SER A 45 32.27 -26.68 32.76
CA SER A 45 30.96 -27.27 33.05
C SER A 45 29.91 -26.24 33.47
N THR A 46 30.31 -25.05 33.93
CA THR A 46 29.40 -23.98 34.36
C THR A 46 29.26 -22.85 33.34
N GLN A 47 30.35 -22.43 32.68
CA GLN A 47 30.29 -21.34 31.70
C GLN A 47 29.68 -21.74 30.35
N ILE A 48 29.86 -22.98 29.91
CA ILE A 48 29.27 -23.48 28.65
C ILE A 48 27.72 -23.48 28.72
N PRO A 49 27.06 -24.08 29.72
CA PRO A 49 25.61 -24.07 29.78
C PRO A 49 25.05 -22.65 29.96
N ASN A 50 25.72 -21.79 30.74
CA ASN A 50 25.29 -20.39 30.89
C ASN A 50 25.32 -19.63 29.55
N LYS A 51 26.39 -19.80 28.75
CA LYS A 51 26.45 -19.19 27.41
C LYS A 51 25.44 -19.80 26.44
N GLN A 52 25.16 -21.11 26.56
CA GLN A 52 24.11 -21.75 25.79
C GLN A 52 22.73 -21.19 26.13
N GLU A 53 22.45 -20.93 27.42
CA GLU A 53 21.22 -20.29 27.88
C GLU A 53 21.09 -18.84 27.40
N GLU A 54 22.18 -18.06 27.44
CA GLU A 54 22.23 -16.70 26.87
C GLU A 54 21.95 -16.70 25.35
N ILE A 55 22.51 -17.67 24.62
CA ILE A 55 22.25 -17.81 23.17
C ILE A 55 20.79 -18.20 22.94
N LEU A 56 20.24 -19.15 23.68
CA LEU A 56 18.85 -19.60 23.53
C LEU A 56 17.86 -18.48 23.85
N THR A 57 18.12 -17.70 24.90
CA THR A 57 17.29 -16.55 25.27
C THR A 57 17.32 -15.46 24.21
N LEU A 58 18.51 -15.11 23.68
CA LEU A 58 18.64 -14.17 22.58
C LEU A 58 17.92 -14.66 21.32
N LEU A 59 18.08 -15.94 20.97
CA LEU A 59 17.47 -16.54 19.79
C LEU A 59 15.94 -16.57 19.92
N THR A 60 15.42 -16.86 21.10
CA THR A 60 13.98 -16.79 21.40
C THR A 60 13.45 -15.36 21.26
N LYS A 61 14.19 -14.36 21.75
CA LYS A 61 13.82 -12.96 21.62
C LYS A 61 13.78 -12.51 20.16
N VAL A 62 14.81 -12.83 19.38
CA VAL A 62 14.86 -12.51 17.94
C VAL A 62 13.73 -13.18 17.19
N LEU A 63 13.42 -14.45 17.49
CA LEU A 63 12.27 -15.14 16.88
C LEU A 63 10.95 -14.45 17.23
N SER A 64 10.77 -14.02 18.48
CA SER A 64 9.59 -13.26 18.90
C SER A 64 9.46 -11.96 18.12
N GLU A 65 10.52 -11.15 18.02
CA GLU A 65 10.52 -9.90 17.26
C GLU A 65 10.20 -10.16 15.76
N ILE A 66 10.77 -11.21 15.16
CA ILE A 66 10.46 -11.61 13.79
C ILE A 66 8.97 -11.96 13.63
N THR A 67 8.38 -12.67 14.60
CA THR A 67 6.95 -13.01 14.54
C THR A 67 6.06 -11.76 14.63
N GLU A 68 6.42 -10.79 15.47
CA GLU A 68 5.71 -9.51 15.57
C GLU A 68 5.83 -8.69 14.28
N ILE A 69 7.03 -8.62 13.69
CA ILE A 69 7.26 -7.94 12.40
C ILE A 69 6.42 -8.60 11.30
N ARG A 70 6.40 -9.94 11.24
CA ARG A 70 5.58 -10.67 10.27
C ARG A 70 4.09 -10.40 10.44
N LYS A 71 3.62 -10.33 11.68
CA LYS A 71 2.22 -10.00 11.99
C LYS A 71 1.91 -8.57 11.54
N SER A 72 2.74 -7.59 11.93
CA SER A 72 2.60 -6.20 11.51
C SER A 72 2.57 -6.06 9.99
N HIS A 73 3.46 -6.75 9.27
CA HIS A 73 3.46 -6.74 7.81
C HIS A 73 2.16 -7.31 7.22
N SER A 74 1.64 -8.42 7.77
CA SER A 74 0.36 -8.97 7.35
C SER A 74 -0.81 -8.00 7.59
N ASP A 75 -0.81 -7.30 8.73
CA ASP A 75 -1.86 -6.35 9.05
C ASP A 75 -1.77 -5.06 8.21
N MET A 76 -0.55 -4.63 7.85
CA MET A 76 -0.33 -3.56 6.87
C MET A 76 -0.85 -3.94 5.49
N GLN A 77 -0.60 -5.17 5.03
CA GLN A 77 -1.13 -5.66 3.75
C GLN A 77 -2.66 -5.61 3.71
N LYS A 78 -3.34 -6.11 4.76
CA LYS A 78 -4.81 -6.06 4.86
C LYS A 78 -5.34 -4.62 4.85
N THR A 79 -4.64 -3.72 5.53
CA THR A 79 -5.01 -2.30 5.58
C THR A 79 -4.87 -1.66 4.19
N LEU A 80 -3.79 -1.97 3.47
CA LEU A 80 -3.59 -1.49 2.10
C LEU A 80 -4.64 -2.04 1.13
N GLU A 81 -4.97 -3.33 1.23
CA GLU A 81 -6.05 -3.95 0.45
C GLU A 81 -7.39 -3.26 0.72
N PHE A 82 -7.72 -3.02 1.99
CA PHE A 82 -8.92 -2.28 2.38
C PHE A 82 -8.95 -0.88 1.78
N TYR A 83 -7.85 -0.11 1.92
CA TYR A 83 -7.75 1.24 1.35
C TYR A 83 -7.89 1.23 -0.18
N THR A 84 -7.24 0.28 -0.85
CA THR A 84 -7.32 0.15 -2.31
C THR A 84 -8.77 -0.06 -2.73
N LYS A 85 -9.46 -0.99 -2.07
CA LYS A 85 -10.87 -1.26 -2.32
C LYS A 85 -11.75 -0.03 -2.07
N THR A 86 -11.54 0.69 -0.97
CA THR A 86 -12.29 1.92 -0.67
C THR A 86 -12.02 3.00 -1.71
N CYS A 87 -10.79 3.14 -2.20
CA CYS A 87 -10.46 4.07 -3.27
C CYS A 87 -11.17 3.72 -4.58
N GLU A 88 -11.22 2.43 -4.94
CA GLU A 88 -11.97 1.95 -6.12
C GLU A 88 -13.47 2.24 -5.98
N GLU A 89 -14.08 1.92 -4.85
CA GLU A 89 -15.49 2.20 -4.55
C GLU A 89 -15.80 3.71 -4.61
N MET A 90 -14.91 4.55 -4.05
CA MET A 90 -15.06 6.01 -4.12
C MET A 90 -14.94 6.54 -5.55
N GLN A 91 -14.02 5.98 -6.34
CA GLN A 91 -13.83 6.38 -7.73
C GLN A 91 -15.07 6.02 -8.57
N GLU A 92 -15.61 4.81 -8.41
CA GLU A 92 -16.84 4.39 -9.07
C GLU A 92 -17.99 5.35 -8.72
N ARG A 93 -18.15 5.66 -7.43
CA ARG A 93 -19.19 6.58 -6.97
C ARG A 93 -19.04 8.00 -7.53
N LEU A 94 -17.81 8.48 -7.71
CA LEU A 94 -17.55 9.78 -8.34
C LEU A 94 -17.97 9.79 -9.81
N VAL A 95 -17.68 8.72 -10.55
CA VAL A 95 -18.10 8.60 -11.96
C VAL A 95 -19.62 8.62 -12.06
N GLU A 96 -20.32 7.84 -11.23
CA GLU A 96 -21.79 7.82 -11.19
C GLU A 96 -22.38 9.22 -10.93
N LEU A 97 -21.80 9.98 -9.99
CA LEU A 97 -22.27 11.32 -9.65
C LEU A 97 -22.04 12.34 -10.77
N GLU A 98 -20.92 12.24 -11.48
CA GLU A 98 -20.66 13.11 -12.63
C GLU A 98 -21.61 12.80 -13.78
N ASP A 99 -21.86 11.52 -14.07
CA ASP A 99 -22.84 11.11 -15.07
C ASP A 99 -24.26 11.59 -14.69
N GLU A 100 -24.67 11.43 -13.43
CA GLU A 100 -25.96 11.93 -12.95
C GLU A 100 -26.06 13.46 -13.06
N LYS A 101 -24.97 14.17 -12.78
CA LYS A 101 -24.92 15.63 -12.95
C LYS A 101 -25.10 16.01 -14.42
N VAL A 102 -24.38 15.39 -15.35
CA VAL A 102 -24.51 15.66 -16.79
C VAL A 102 -25.93 15.37 -17.29
N MET A 103 -26.53 14.26 -16.85
CA MET A 103 -27.92 13.93 -17.17
C MET A 103 -28.90 14.97 -16.64
N ARG A 104 -28.74 15.41 -15.39
CA ARG A 104 -29.58 16.45 -14.78
C ARG A 104 -29.44 17.79 -15.49
N GLU A 105 -28.24 18.23 -15.80
CA GLU A 105 -28.00 19.49 -16.52
C GLU A 105 -28.62 19.45 -17.92
N THR A 106 -28.50 18.32 -18.62
CA THR A 106 -29.14 18.12 -19.93
C THR A 106 -30.66 18.17 -19.82
N TYR A 107 -31.22 17.52 -18.80
CA TYR A 107 -32.65 17.54 -18.55
C TYR A 107 -33.17 18.95 -18.22
N ILE A 108 -32.46 19.69 -17.36
CA ILE A 108 -32.79 21.09 -17.03
C ILE A 108 -32.79 21.93 -18.30
N ARG A 109 -31.73 21.86 -19.13
CA ARG A 109 -31.67 22.62 -20.39
C ARG A 109 -32.83 22.29 -21.33
N ASN A 110 -33.23 21.02 -21.40
CA ASN A 110 -34.39 20.61 -22.21
C ASN A 110 -35.70 21.21 -21.67
N LEU A 111 -35.86 21.27 -20.34
CA LEU A 111 -37.03 21.92 -19.73
C LEU A 111 -37.06 23.43 -19.97
N GLU A 112 -35.90 24.09 -19.87
CA GLU A 112 -35.76 25.52 -20.14
C GLU A 112 -36.13 25.85 -21.58
N ASN A 113 -35.60 25.09 -22.55
CA ASN A 113 -35.94 25.24 -23.96
C ASN A 113 -37.44 25.07 -24.20
N ARG A 114 -38.06 24.06 -23.57
CA ARG A 114 -39.49 23.81 -23.72
C ARG A 114 -40.33 24.93 -23.11
N PHE A 115 -39.88 25.51 -22.00
CA PHE A 115 -40.54 26.66 -21.39
C PHE A 115 -40.45 27.90 -22.29
N GLU A 116 -39.28 28.16 -22.86
CA GLU A 116 -39.08 29.26 -23.81
C GLU A 116 -39.96 29.11 -25.05
N GLU A 117 -40.05 27.89 -25.61
CA GLU A 117 -40.95 27.59 -26.73
C GLU A 117 -42.41 27.88 -26.37
N VAL A 118 -42.86 27.50 -25.18
CA VAL A 118 -44.22 27.75 -24.70
C VAL A 118 -44.48 29.25 -24.54
N ASP A 119 -43.58 30.02 -23.93
CA ASP A 119 -43.76 31.48 -23.77
C ASP A 119 -43.75 32.18 -25.14
N ARG A 120 -42.85 31.78 -26.05
CA ARG A 120 -42.82 32.28 -27.43
C ARG A 120 -44.14 31.97 -28.15
N HIS A 121 -44.67 30.76 -28.00
CA HIS A 121 -45.92 30.38 -28.63
C HIS A 121 -47.12 31.12 -28.03
N ALA A 122 -47.16 31.30 -26.71
CA ALA A 122 -48.19 32.07 -26.02
C ALA A 122 -48.25 33.53 -26.50
N ARG A 123 -47.10 34.13 -26.81
CA ARG A 123 -47.00 35.50 -27.33
C ARG A 123 -47.09 35.59 -28.85
N SER A 124 -47.04 34.47 -29.58
CA SER A 124 -46.97 34.47 -31.06
C SER A 124 -48.19 35.10 -31.74
N THR A 125 -49.34 35.10 -31.06
CA THR A 125 -50.59 35.72 -31.53
C THR A 125 -50.88 37.05 -30.84
N CYS A 126 -50.00 37.52 -29.96
CA CYS A 126 -50.15 38.78 -29.24
C CYS A 126 -49.39 39.91 -29.93
N LEU A 127 -50.03 41.07 -30.07
CA LEU A 127 -49.40 42.31 -30.51
C LEU A 127 -49.25 43.23 -29.30
N GLU A 128 -48.01 43.56 -28.94
CA GLU A 128 -47.73 44.53 -27.87
C GLU A 128 -47.61 45.94 -28.49
N ILE A 129 -48.57 46.81 -28.15
CA ILE A 129 -48.58 48.20 -28.61
C ILE A 129 -48.03 49.07 -27.48
N ARG A 130 -46.80 49.58 -27.65
CA ARG A 130 -46.13 50.43 -26.66
C ARG A 130 -46.33 51.91 -26.98
N GLY A 131 -46.28 52.75 -25.95
CA GLY A 131 -46.38 54.21 -26.10
C GLY A 131 -47.78 54.75 -26.33
N VAL A 132 -48.82 53.99 -25.98
CA VAL A 132 -50.22 54.48 -26.00
C VAL A 132 -50.45 55.44 -24.82
N PRO A 133 -50.87 56.69 -25.06
CA PRO A 133 -51.19 57.63 -23.99
C PRO A 133 -52.37 57.12 -23.16
N SER A 134 -52.19 56.99 -21.85
CA SER A 134 -53.25 56.51 -20.94
C SER A 134 -54.27 57.62 -20.64
N LYS A 135 -55.56 57.28 -20.65
CA LYS A 135 -56.66 58.17 -20.24
C LYS A 135 -57.30 57.67 -18.93
N PRO A 136 -57.71 58.56 -18.01
CA PRO A 136 -58.15 58.16 -16.67
C PRO A 136 -59.45 57.34 -16.62
N THR A 137 -60.26 57.35 -17.68
CA THR A 137 -61.52 56.57 -17.79
C THR A 137 -61.59 55.83 -19.12
N GLU A 138 -60.52 55.13 -19.47
CA GLU A 138 -60.45 54.39 -20.72
C GLU A 138 -61.25 53.09 -20.66
N THR A 139 -62.08 52.84 -21.68
CA THR A 139 -62.89 51.63 -21.79
C THR A 139 -62.31 50.64 -22.81
N LYS A 140 -62.74 49.37 -22.75
CA LYS A 140 -62.38 48.36 -23.75
C LYS A 140 -62.70 48.83 -25.18
N GLN A 141 -63.83 49.53 -25.37
CA GLN A 141 -64.25 50.06 -26.65
C GLN A 141 -63.27 51.12 -27.19
N ASP A 142 -62.75 51.99 -26.31
CA ASP A 142 -61.78 53.02 -26.68
C ASP A 142 -60.48 52.40 -27.21
N LEU A 143 -59.98 51.35 -26.54
CA LEU A 143 -58.80 50.59 -26.97
C LEU A 143 -59.04 49.84 -28.28
N CYS A 144 -60.18 49.16 -28.43
CA CYS A 144 -60.53 48.50 -29.70
C CYS A 144 -60.66 49.50 -30.86
N GLY A 145 -61.22 50.68 -30.60
CA GLY A 145 -61.33 51.76 -31.58
C GLY A 145 -59.99 52.39 -31.95
N LEU A 146 -59.00 52.37 -31.05
CA LEU A 146 -57.62 52.76 -31.36
C LEU A 146 -56.95 51.72 -32.29
N VAL A 147 -57.05 50.43 -31.94
CA VAL A 147 -56.43 49.35 -32.72
C VAL A 147 -57.05 49.20 -34.11
N GLY A 148 -58.37 49.32 -34.25
CA GLY A 148 -59.04 49.20 -35.55
C GLY A 148 -58.77 50.36 -36.53
N LYS A 149 -58.03 51.39 -36.12
CA LYS A 149 -57.59 52.51 -36.96
C LYS A 149 -56.11 52.42 -37.38
N LEU A 150 -55.35 51.49 -36.80
CA LEU A 150 -53.99 51.14 -37.23
C LEU A 150 -54.06 50.29 -38.50
#